data_AF-A0A562DIB5-F1
#
_entry.id   AF-A0A562DIB5-F1
#
_cell.length_a   1.000
_cell.length_b   1.000
_cell.length_c   1.000
_cell.angle_alpha   90.00
_cell.angle_beta   90.00
_cell.angle_gamma   90.00
#
_symmetry.space_group_name_H-M   'P 1'
#
loop_
_entity.id
_entity.type
_entity.pdbx_description
1 polymer ?
#
loop_
_entity_poly.entity_id
_entity_poly.type
_entity_poly.pdbx_seq_one_letter_code
_entity_poly.pdbx_strand_id
1 'polypeptide(L)'
;MLELAHKNPHAASVYVYDEDEYRQMRLLVTDDGKAGVALKGDEIVSAFAHKDCVHPRAARAMLRHATALGGRRLDCFDTVLPDLYADAGFVPVARLRWSDDYAPDGWDYDTFHAFNNGRPDVVFMAYDRGRVGGKYAPGAGAYVDDYDEGIACAKEYCSH
;
A
#
# COMPACT_ATOMS: atom_id res chain seq x y z
N MET A 1 2.57 6.57 14.54
CA MET A 1 3.10 5.78 13.40
C MET A 1 4.57 5.44 13.56
N LEU A 2 5.42 6.40 13.93
CA LEU A 2 6.88 6.19 14.11
C LEU A 2 7.27 5.02 15.04
N GLU A 3 6.56 4.78 16.14
CA GLU A 3 6.89 3.65 17.04
C GLU A 3 6.56 2.26 16.48
N LEU A 4 5.69 2.15 15.47
CA LEU A 4 5.25 0.87 14.90
C LEU A 4 6.28 0.25 13.94
N ALA A 5 7.21 1.05 13.42
CA ALA A 5 8.26 0.58 12.53
C ALA A 5 9.27 -0.33 13.25
N HIS A 6 9.49 -0.15 14.56
CA HIS A 6 10.55 -0.85 15.29
C HIS A 6 10.24 -2.30 15.71
N LYS A 7 9.06 -2.85 15.44
CA LYS A 7 8.66 -4.20 15.93
C LYS A 7 8.06 -5.15 14.89
N ASN A 8 8.03 -4.77 13.61
CA ASN A 8 7.46 -5.61 12.56
C ASN A 8 8.52 -5.93 11.49
N PRO A 9 8.85 -7.22 11.22
CA PRO A 9 9.79 -7.58 10.16
C PRO A 9 9.36 -7.11 8.77
N HIS A 10 8.07 -6.82 8.58
CA HIS A 10 7.53 -6.26 7.35
C HIS A 10 7.45 -4.72 7.34
N ALA A 11 7.92 -4.03 8.39
CA ALA A 11 7.86 -2.56 8.47
C ALA A 11 8.59 -1.87 7.31
N ALA A 12 9.68 -2.46 6.81
CA ALA A 12 10.43 -1.92 5.67
C ALA A 12 9.60 -1.85 4.36
N SER A 13 8.47 -2.57 4.29
CA SER A 13 7.54 -2.50 3.14
C SER A 13 6.61 -1.29 3.16
N VAL A 14 6.68 -0.46 4.21
CA VAL A 14 5.83 0.71 4.39
C VAL A 14 6.72 1.93 4.58
N TYR A 15 6.61 2.90 3.69
CA TYR A 15 7.32 4.17 3.85
C TYR A 15 6.74 4.96 5.03
N VAL A 16 7.63 5.46 5.89
CA VAL A 16 7.31 6.29 7.05
C VAL A 16 7.74 7.72 6.77
N TYR A 17 6.78 8.63 6.67
CA TYR A 17 7.01 10.06 6.47
C TYR A 17 7.45 10.74 7.77
N ASP A 18 8.00 11.95 7.67
CA ASP A 18 8.30 12.74 8.86
C ASP A 18 7.02 13.32 9.52
N GLU A 19 7.16 13.87 10.72
CA GLU A 19 6.01 14.40 11.47
C GLU A 19 5.33 15.58 10.78
N ASP A 20 6.09 16.46 10.13
CA ASP A 20 5.55 17.65 9.48
C ASP A 20 4.80 17.28 8.19
N GLU A 21 5.30 16.30 7.45
CA GLU A 21 4.57 15.68 6.34
C GLU A 21 3.28 15.01 6.82
N TYR A 22 3.33 14.21 7.88
CA TYR A 22 2.12 13.55 8.40
C TYR A 22 1.09 14.55 8.94
N ARG A 23 1.50 15.71 9.47
CA ARG A 23 0.57 16.79 9.90
C ARG A 23 -0.24 17.37 8.75
N GLN A 24 0.26 17.28 7.52
CA GLN A 24 -0.45 17.71 6.32
C GLN A 24 -1.38 16.63 5.75
N MET A 25 -1.26 15.39 6.23
CA MET A 25 -2.06 14.27 5.79
C MET A 25 -3.27 14.06 6.70
N ARG A 26 -4.31 13.44 6.15
CA ARG A 26 -5.42 12.95 6.97
C ARG A 26 -5.07 11.56 7.51
N LEU A 27 -4.81 11.49 8.81
CA LEU A 27 -4.52 10.24 9.50
C LEU A 27 -5.81 9.60 9.99
N LEU A 28 -6.00 8.33 9.66
CA LEU A 28 -7.00 7.46 10.27
C LEU A 28 -6.25 6.42 11.08
N VAL A 29 -6.46 6.38 12.39
CA VAL A 29 -5.82 5.42 13.29
C VAL A 29 -6.90 4.86 14.22
N THR A 30 -6.82 3.58 14.55
CA THR A 30 -7.68 2.97 15.56
C THR A 30 -7.39 3.55 16.95
N ASP A 31 -8.36 3.53 17.85
CA ASP A 31 -8.20 4.07 19.22
C ASP A 31 -7.04 3.42 19.99
N ASP A 32 -6.73 2.15 19.67
CA ASP A 32 -5.59 1.41 20.26
C ASP A 32 -4.23 1.75 19.62
N GLY A 33 -4.21 2.56 18.55
CA GLY A 33 -3.01 2.94 17.82
C GLY A 33 -2.42 1.83 16.94
N LYS A 34 -3.05 0.67 16.84
CA LYS A 34 -2.45 -0.54 16.25
C LYS A 34 -2.77 -0.79 14.78
N ALA A 35 -3.70 -0.03 14.21
CA ALA A 35 -3.94 -0.03 12.77
C ALA A 35 -4.20 1.39 12.29
N GLY A 36 -3.78 1.69 11.06
CA GLY A 36 -3.94 3.02 10.52
C GLY A 36 -3.66 3.10 9.03
N VAL A 37 -4.06 4.23 8.47
CA VAL A 37 -3.80 4.63 7.10
C VAL A 37 -3.70 6.15 7.03
N ALA A 38 -2.80 6.66 6.20
CA ALA A 38 -2.70 8.07 5.90
C ALA A 38 -3.26 8.35 4.51
N LEU A 39 -3.89 9.52 4.35
CA LEU A 39 -4.37 10.00 3.07
C LEU A 39 -3.64 11.30 2.73
N LYS A 40 -2.86 11.26 1.65
CA LYS A 40 -2.14 12.39 1.05
C LYS A 40 -2.90 12.84 -0.20
N GLY A 41 -3.88 13.73 -0.03
CA GLY A 41 -4.80 14.09 -1.11
C GLY A 41 -5.72 12.93 -1.49
N ASP A 42 -5.54 12.38 -2.68
CA ASP A 42 -6.26 11.19 -3.18
C ASP A 42 -5.47 9.88 -3.03
N GLU A 43 -4.25 9.96 -2.50
CA GLU A 43 -3.33 8.84 -2.37
C GLU A 43 -3.36 8.25 -0.97
N ILE A 44 -3.58 6.95 -0.90
CA ILE A 44 -3.51 6.18 0.33
C ILE A 44 -2.06 5.75 0.54
N VAL A 45 -1.49 6.19 1.67
CA VAL A 45 -0.11 5.90 2.04
C VAL A 45 -0.04 5.36 3.47
N SER A 46 1.08 4.71 3.78
CA SER A 46 1.39 4.18 5.11
C SER A 46 0.26 3.35 5.75
N ALA A 47 -0.38 2.47 4.99
CA ALA A 47 -1.37 1.56 5.54
C ALA A 47 -0.71 0.46 6.37
N PHE A 48 -1.12 0.29 7.63
CA PHE A 48 -0.59 -0.73 8.52
C PHE A 48 -1.68 -1.34 9.41
N ALA A 49 -1.47 -2.58 9.81
CA ALA A 49 -2.23 -3.21 10.89
C ALA A 49 -1.33 -4.20 11.64
N HIS A 50 -1.19 -4.01 12.94
CA HIS A 50 -0.42 -4.91 13.79
C HIS A 50 -1.18 -6.21 14.04
N LYS A 51 -0.47 -7.34 14.14
CA LYS A 51 -1.05 -8.66 14.46
C LYS A 51 -1.80 -8.69 15.81
N ASP A 52 -1.40 -7.82 16.74
CA ASP A 52 -2.01 -7.66 18.07
C ASP A 52 -3.12 -6.60 18.10
N CYS A 53 -3.58 -6.14 16.93
CA CYS A 53 -4.76 -5.30 16.82
C CYS A 53 -5.98 -6.11 17.26
N VAL A 54 -6.76 -5.55 18.18
CA VAL A 54 -7.97 -6.20 18.72
C VAL A 54 -9.09 -6.30 17.68
N HIS A 55 -8.93 -5.62 16.54
CA HIS A 55 -9.89 -5.59 15.45
C HIS A 55 -9.42 -6.47 14.27
N PRO A 56 -9.88 -7.73 14.17
CA PRO A 56 -9.59 -8.55 13.01
C PRO A 56 -10.14 -7.87 11.74
N ARG A 57 -9.32 -7.80 10.68
CA ARG A 57 -9.62 -7.10 9.42
C ARG A 57 -9.68 -5.57 9.51
N ALA A 58 -9.09 -4.96 10.55
CA ALA A 58 -8.97 -3.50 10.66
C ALA A 58 -8.46 -2.85 9.38
N ALA A 59 -7.41 -3.40 8.76
CA ALA A 59 -6.86 -2.86 7.52
C ALA A 59 -7.90 -2.76 6.39
N ARG A 60 -8.77 -3.77 6.21
CA ARG A 60 -9.84 -3.73 5.19
C ARG A 60 -10.87 -2.65 5.47
N ALA A 61 -11.27 -2.50 6.73
CA ALA A 61 -12.21 -1.45 7.13
C ALA A 61 -11.59 -0.07 6.90
N MET A 62 -10.33 0.12 7.31
CA MET A 62 -9.58 1.36 7.15
C MET A 62 -9.41 1.75 5.68
N LEU A 63 -9.10 0.78 4.81
CA LEU A 63 -9.01 1.03 3.36
C LEU A 63 -10.36 1.46 2.76
N ARG A 64 -11.45 0.77 3.13
CA ARG A 64 -12.80 1.17 2.69
C ARG A 64 -13.16 2.56 3.20
N HIS A 65 -12.82 2.89 4.45
CA HIS A 65 -13.00 4.24 4.99
C HIS A 65 -12.15 5.28 4.23
N ALA A 66 -10.88 5.00 3.94
CA ALA A 66 -10.03 5.89 3.17
C ALA A 66 -10.60 6.15 1.76
N THR A 67 -11.15 5.13 1.08
CA THR A 67 -11.82 5.33 -0.22
C THR A 67 -13.08 6.20 -0.10
N ALA A 68 -13.86 6.05 0.98
CA ALA A 68 -15.02 6.91 1.23
C ALA A 68 -14.61 8.38 1.48
N LEU A 69 -13.39 8.60 1.95
CA LEU A 69 -12.84 9.93 2.25
C LEU A 69 -12.06 10.56 1.09
N GLY A 70 -12.05 9.92 -0.08
CA GLY A 70 -11.41 10.45 -1.28
C GLY A 70 -10.15 9.71 -1.72
N GLY A 71 -9.74 8.65 -1.02
CA GLY A 71 -8.66 7.77 -1.49
C GLY A 71 -9.03 7.08 -2.81
N ARG A 72 -8.18 7.24 -3.81
CA ARG A 72 -8.37 6.72 -5.18
C ARG A 72 -7.19 5.92 -5.67
N ARG A 73 -5.99 6.09 -5.13
CA ARG A 73 -4.78 5.42 -5.60
C ARG A 73 -3.85 5.04 -4.45
N LEU A 74 -3.01 4.06 -4.70
CA LEU A 74 -1.91 3.64 -3.83
C LEU A 74 -0.86 2.88 -4.65
N ASP A 75 0.32 2.73 -4.09
CA ASP A 75 1.35 1.81 -4.55
C ASP A 75 1.79 0.90 -3.40
N CYS A 76 2.29 -0.29 -3.74
CA CYS A 76 2.84 -1.22 -2.76
C CYS A 76 3.75 -2.26 -3.40
N PHE A 77 4.63 -2.86 -2.60
CA PHE A 77 5.39 -4.03 -3.03
C PHE A 77 4.47 -5.23 -3.26
N ASP A 78 4.75 -6.00 -4.32
CA ASP A 78 4.05 -7.23 -4.71
C ASP A 78 4.27 -8.36 -3.70
N THR A 79 3.63 -8.22 -2.56
CA THR A 79 3.73 -9.10 -1.40
C THR A 79 2.34 -9.66 -1.07
N VAL A 80 1.90 -9.57 0.19
CA VAL A 80 0.53 -9.89 0.62
C VAL A 80 -0.41 -8.68 0.53
N LEU A 81 0.14 -7.47 0.34
CA LEU A 81 -0.62 -6.23 0.33
C LEU A 81 -1.57 -6.10 -0.88
N PRO A 82 -1.18 -6.45 -2.11
CA PRO A 82 -2.07 -6.32 -3.26
C PRO A 82 -3.38 -7.11 -3.12
N ASP A 83 -3.34 -8.31 -2.51
CA ASP A 83 -4.54 -9.10 -2.19
C ASP A 83 -5.49 -8.37 -1.24
N LEU A 84 -4.94 -7.72 -0.21
CA LEU A 84 -5.71 -6.94 0.75
C LEU A 84 -6.36 -5.73 0.07
N TYR A 85 -5.64 -5.04 -0.81
CA TYR A 85 -6.13 -3.87 -1.54
C TYR A 85 -7.16 -4.26 -2.60
N ALA A 86 -6.99 -5.39 -3.28
CA ALA A 86 -7.96 -5.90 -4.23
C ALA A 86 -9.32 -6.23 -3.59
N ASP A 87 -9.32 -6.80 -2.37
CA ASP A 87 -10.57 -6.98 -1.61
C ASP A 87 -11.28 -5.65 -1.32
N ALA A 88 -10.50 -4.58 -1.08
CA ALA A 88 -11.02 -3.23 -0.88
C ALA A 88 -11.46 -2.52 -2.18
N GLY A 89 -11.25 -3.13 -3.35
CA GLY A 89 -11.65 -2.59 -4.65
C GLY A 89 -10.53 -1.88 -5.41
N PHE A 90 -9.27 -2.04 -5.01
CA PHE A 90 -8.14 -1.54 -5.79
C PHE A 90 -7.77 -2.53 -6.90
N VAL A 91 -7.58 -2.02 -8.11
CA VAL A 91 -7.11 -2.81 -9.24
C VAL A 91 -5.68 -2.43 -9.59
N PRO A 92 -4.80 -3.42 -9.90
CA PRO A 92 -3.46 -3.12 -10.38
C PRO A 92 -3.54 -2.50 -11.78
N VAL A 93 -2.98 -1.31 -11.94
CA VAL A 93 -2.99 -0.55 -13.20
C VAL A 93 -1.63 -0.50 -13.85
N ALA A 94 -0.56 -0.50 -13.05
CA ALA A 94 0.82 -0.50 -13.50
C ALA A 94 1.71 -1.27 -12.52
N ARG A 95 2.89 -1.62 -13.00
CA ARG A 95 3.90 -2.37 -12.27
C ARG A 95 5.29 -1.88 -12.65
N LEU A 96 6.13 -1.63 -11.66
CA LEU A 96 7.53 -1.27 -11.87
C LEU A 96 8.40 -2.40 -11.33
N ARG A 97 9.42 -2.79 -12.10
CA ARG A 97 10.37 -3.81 -11.66
C ARG A 97 11.13 -3.32 -10.43
N TRP A 98 11.40 -4.23 -9.50
CA TRP A 98 12.31 -3.92 -8.40
C TRP A 98 13.66 -3.42 -8.92
N SER A 99 14.19 -2.38 -8.27
CA SER A 99 15.56 -1.88 -8.48
C SER A 99 16.27 -1.80 -7.15
N ASP A 100 17.43 -2.46 -7.05
CA ASP A 100 18.24 -2.47 -5.83
C ASP A 100 18.77 -1.06 -5.49
N ASP A 101 18.87 -0.15 -6.46
CA ASP A 101 19.27 1.25 -6.26
C ASP A 101 18.24 2.05 -5.45
N TYR A 102 16.99 1.58 -5.41
CA TYR A 102 15.88 2.20 -4.69
C TYR A 102 15.35 1.30 -3.56
N ALA A 103 16.13 0.29 -3.16
CA ALA A 103 15.78 -0.56 -2.03
C ALA A 103 15.67 0.28 -0.74
N PRO A 104 14.60 0.12 0.05
CA PRO A 104 14.48 0.83 1.32
C PRO A 104 15.63 0.49 2.29
N ASP A 105 16.04 1.46 3.09
CA ASP A 105 17.04 1.25 4.12
C ASP A 105 16.62 0.13 5.08
N GLY A 106 17.50 -0.84 5.30
CA GLY A 106 17.24 -2.00 6.16
C GLY A 106 16.33 -3.07 5.54
N TRP A 107 16.16 -3.08 4.22
CA TRP A 107 15.42 -4.14 3.52
C TRP A 107 16.05 -5.52 3.75
N ASP A 108 15.24 -6.45 4.26
CA ASP A 108 15.63 -7.83 4.52
C ASP A 108 15.15 -8.75 3.38
N TYR A 109 16.07 -9.06 2.46
CA TYR A 109 15.82 -9.94 1.32
C TYR A 109 15.39 -11.36 1.74
N ASP A 110 15.83 -11.85 2.91
CA ASP A 110 15.47 -13.18 3.39
C ASP A 110 14.03 -13.18 3.90
N THR A 111 13.63 -12.14 4.65
CA THR A 111 12.23 -11.96 5.10
C THR A 111 11.26 -11.90 3.91
N PHE A 112 11.67 -11.27 2.81
CA PHE A 112 10.84 -11.16 1.60
C PHE A 112 11.16 -12.20 0.53
N HIS A 113 11.96 -13.23 0.83
CA HIS A 113 12.44 -14.21 -0.16
C HIS A 113 11.29 -14.87 -0.95
N ALA A 114 10.15 -15.11 -0.30
CA ALA A 114 8.96 -15.67 -0.94
C ALA A 114 8.37 -14.79 -2.07
N PHE A 115 8.72 -13.51 -2.10
CA PHE A 115 8.24 -12.52 -3.07
C PHE A 115 9.39 -12.12 -3.99
N ASN A 116 9.50 -12.82 -5.12
CA ASN A 116 10.54 -12.61 -6.13
C ASN A 116 11.98 -12.62 -5.55
N ASN A 117 12.31 -13.62 -4.73
CA ASN A 117 13.62 -13.78 -4.09
C ASN A 117 14.07 -12.51 -3.31
N GLY A 118 13.13 -11.89 -2.60
CA GLY A 118 13.38 -10.70 -1.79
C GLY A 118 13.31 -9.39 -2.57
N ARG A 119 12.89 -9.43 -3.85
CA ARG A 119 12.84 -8.26 -4.75
C ARG A 119 11.45 -8.08 -5.36
N PRO A 120 10.40 -7.91 -4.54
CA PRO A 120 9.05 -7.75 -5.06
C PRO A 120 8.95 -6.49 -5.93
N ASP A 121 8.33 -6.61 -7.09
CA ASP A 121 8.01 -5.46 -7.94
C ASP A 121 7.11 -4.46 -7.19
N VAL A 122 7.11 -3.20 -7.59
CA VAL A 122 6.14 -2.20 -7.10
C VAL A 122 4.88 -2.28 -7.97
N VAL A 123 3.72 -2.35 -7.34
CA VAL A 123 2.41 -2.42 -7.99
C VAL A 123 1.65 -1.15 -7.67
N PHE A 124 1.29 -0.42 -8.71
CA PHE A 124 0.42 0.75 -8.62
C PHE A 124 -1.01 0.32 -8.81
N MET A 125 -1.88 0.75 -7.90
CA MET A 125 -3.29 0.36 -7.90
C MET A 125 -4.21 1.57 -7.82
N ALA A 126 -5.35 1.47 -8.51
CA ALA A 126 -6.39 2.49 -8.52
C ALA A 126 -7.72 1.92 -8.02
N TYR A 127 -8.53 2.75 -7.37
CA TYR A 127 -9.80 2.35 -6.78
C TYR A 127 -10.89 2.22 -7.84
N ASP A 128 -11.56 1.08 -7.85
CA ASP A 128 -12.71 0.78 -8.69
C ASP A 128 -13.83 0.23 -7.81
N ARG A 129 -14.92 1.01 -7.67
CA ARG A 129 -16.08 0.62 -6.85
C ARG A 129 -16.72 -0.68 -7.35
N GLY A 130 -16.69 -0.96 -8.65
CA GLY A 130 -17.24 -2.20 -9.23
C GLY A 130 -16.39 -3.43 -8.94
N ARG A 131 -15.16 -3.24 -8.46
CA ARG A 131 -14.19 -4.31 -8.17
C ARG A 131 -14.04 -4.62 -6.69
N VAL A 132 -14.85 -4.01 -5.83
CA VAL A 132 -14.88 -4.29 -4.39
C VAL A 132 -15.19 -5.78 -4.13
N GLY A 133 -14.39 -6.42 -3.27
CA GLY A 133 -14.42 -7.87 -3.07
C GLY A 133 -13.65 -8.65 -4.15
N GLY A 134 -12.86 -7.95 -4.96
CA GLY A 134 -11.99 -8.52 -5.97
C GLY A 134 -10.85 -9.35 -5.37
N LYS A 135 -10.15 -10.05 -6.26
CA LYS A 135 -8.94 -10.80 -5.92
C LYS A 135 -7.80 -10.27 -6.76
N TYR A 136 -6.62 -10.23 -6.18
CA TYR A 136 -5.43 -9.89 -6.92
C TYR A 136 -4.93 -11.12 -7.69
N ALA A 137 -4.39 -10.88 -8.87
CA ALA A 137 -3.70 -11.89 -9.65
C ALA A 137 -2.20 -11.56 -9.61
N PRO A 138 -1.34 -12.46 -9.09
CA PRO A 138 0.09 -12.23 -9.07
C PRO A 138 0.64 -11.88 -10.46
N GLY A 139 1.49 -10.86 -10.54
CA GLY A 139 2.01 -10.35 -11.82
C GLY A 139 1.06 -9.44 -12.61
N ALA A 140 -0.13 -9.11 -12.09
CA ALA A 140 -1.04 -8.18 -12.76
C ALA A 140 -0.51 -6.73 -12.78
N GLY A 141 -1.00 -5.94 -13.74
CA GLY A 141 -0.52 -4.59 -14.06
C GLY A 141 0.45 -4.59 -15.23
N ALA A 142 0.37 -3.57 -16.11
CA ALA A 142 1.33 -3.41 -17.19
C ALA A 142 2.68 -2.94 -16.63
N TYR A 143 3.79 -3.46 -17.17
CA TYR A 143 5.10 -2.95 -16.80
C TYR A 143 5.28 -1.52 -17.33
N VAL A 144 5.76 -0.64 -16.46
CA VAL A 144 6.18 0.73 -16.79
C VAL A 144 7.69 0.86 -16.62
N ASP A 145 8.27 1.88 -17.24
CA ASP A 145 9.72 2.06 -17.26
C ASP A 145 10.23 2.79 -16.00
N ASP A 146 9.39 3.66 -15.41
CA ASP A 146 9.73 4.40 -14.20
C ASP A 146 8.54 4.58 -13.24
N TYR A 147 8.84 5.17 -12.07
CA TYR A 147 7.88 5.37 -11.00
C TYR A 147 6.80 6.42 -11.36
N ASP A 148 7.18 7.47 -12.08
CA ASP A 148 6.28 8.56 -12.43
C ASP A 148 5.21 8.09 -13.43
N GLU A 149 5.58 7.23 -14.38
CA GLU A 149 4.64 6.54 -15.27
C GLU A 149 3.64 5.67 -14.49
N GLY A 150 4.11 4.95 -13.47
CA GLY A 150 3.26 4.14 -12.60
C GLY A 150 2.22 4.99 -11.85
N ILE A 151 2.66 6.13 -11.32
CA ILE A 151 1.79 7.12 -10.66
C ILE A 151 0.81 7.75 -11.65
N ALA A 152 1.24 8.07 -12.87
CA ALA A 152 0.38 8.61 -13.92
C ALA A 152 -0.73 7.62 -14.27
N CYS A 153 -0.40 6.33 -14.47
CA CYS A 153 -1.38 5.27 -14.71
C CYS A 153 -2.45 5.19 -13.60
N ALA A 154 -2.04 5.33 -12.34
CA ALA A 154 -2.97 5.32 -11.20
C ALA A 154 -3.86 6.57 -11.11
N LYS A 155 -3.35 7.74 -11.54
CA LYS A 155 -4.11 9.00 -11.58
C LYS A 155 -5.10 9.05 -12.74
N GLU A 156 -4.71 8.51 -13.89
CA GLU A 156 -5.51 8.54 -15.12
C GLU A 156 -6.58 7.44 -15.16
N TYR A 157 -6.49 6.46 -14.27
CA TYR A 157 -7.46 5.37 -14.18
C TYR A 157 -8.88 5.90 -13.92
N CYS A 158 -9.72 5.78 -14.94
CA CYS A 158 -11.15 6.06 -14.85
C CYS A 158 -11.91 4.75 -14.62
N SER A 159 -12.47 4.57 -13.42
CA SER A 159 -13.39 3.48 -13.14
C SER A 159 -14.61 3.59 -14.07
N HIS A 160 -14.91 2.53 -14.82
CA HIS A 160 -16.06 2.48 -15.72
C HIS A 160 -17.37 2.20 -14.97
#